data_AF-A0A920BPN9-F1
#
_entry.id   AF-A0A920BPN9-F1
#
_cell.length_a   1.000
_cell.length_b   1.000
_cell.length_c   1.000
_cell.angle_alpha   90.00
_cell.angle_beta   90.00
_cell.angle_gamma   90.00
#
_symmetry.space_group_name_H-M   'P 1'
#
loop_
_entity.id
_entity.type
_entity.pdbx_description
1 polymer ?
#
loop_
_entity_poly.entity_id
_entity_poly.type
_entity_poly.pdbx_seq_one_letter_code
_entity_poly.pdbx_strand_id
1 'polypeptide(L)'
;MELGGDAGPQRGDPPRHRGRIGVCAPGSGEHDLTCSNGSDFAYTNGFGGTSGATPKVGAVAALMLNADPGLTHARIRKILHDTGRPVITEPDKPIGRFLDAEAAVRDVQSSR
;
A
#
# COMPACT_ATOMS: atom_id res chain seq x y z
N MET A 1 -18.15 5.34 -35.55
CA MET A 1 -19.33 4.44 -35.49
C MET A 1 -19.94 4.61 -34.12
N GLU A 2 -21.10 5.27 -34.10
CA GLU A 2 -22.14 5.23 -33.06
C GLU A 2 -22.39 3.79 -32.60
N LEU A 3 -22.86 3.48 -31.38
CA LEU A 3 -24.16 3.77 -30.76
C LEU A 3 -23.94 3.56 -29.24
N GLY A 4 -24.49 4.29 -28.26
CA GLY A 4 -25.82 4.85 -28.11
C GLY A 4 -26.42 4.33 -26.79
N GLY A 5 -26.67 5.23 -25.82
CA GLY A 5 -27.72 5.13 -24.79
C GLY A 5 -27.48 4.28 -23.54
N ASP A 6 -27.30 4.93 -22.39
CA ASP A 6 -28.34 5.04 -21.33
C ASP A 6 -27.94 6.05 -20.23
N ALA A 7 -28.54 7.23 -20.27
CA ALA A 7 -28.49 8.16 -19.14
C ALA A 7 -29.58 7.75 -18.13
N GLY A 8 -29.20 6.97 -17.12
CA GLY A 8 -29.99 6.75 -15.91
C GLY A 8 -29.13 7.01 -14.68
N PRO A 9 -29.69 7.55 -13.57
CA PRO A 9 -28.94 7.70 -12.34
C PRO A 9 -28.66 6.32 -11.77
N GLN A 10 -27.45 5.80 -11.99
CA GLN A 10 -27.02 4.53 -11.41
C GLN A 10 -26.89 4.69 -9.89
N ARG A 11 -28.01 4.44 -9.23
CA ARG A 11 -28.11 4.19 -7.79
C ARG A 11 -27.18 3.02 -7.47
N GLY A 12 -26.09 3.32 -6.75
CA GLY A 12 -25.47 2.32 -5.88
C GLY A 12 -24.18 1.65 -6.34
N ASP A 13 -23.35 2.28 -7.18
CA ASP A 13 -21.97 1.81 -7.35
C ASP A 13 -21.15 2.11 -6.08
N PRO A 14 -20.70 1.10 -5.29
CA PRO A 14 -19.76 1.36 -4.22
C PRO A 14 -18.44 1.85 -4.84
N PRO A 15 -17.78 2.87 -4.26
CA PRO A 15 -16.53 3.36 -4.81
C PRO A 15 -15.51 2.23 -4.89
N ARG A 16 -14.91 2.07 -6.07
CA ARG A 16 -14.17 0.88 -6.56
C ARG A 16 -12.96 0.44 -5.70
N HIS A 17 -12.66 1.14 -4.63
CA HIS A 17 -11.54 0.88 -3.71
C HIS A 17 -11.99 0.33 -2.34
N ARG A 18 -13.29 0.20 -2.05
CA ARG A 18 -13.74 -0.35 -0.77
C ARG A 18 -13.44 -1.86 -0.70
N GLY A 19 -12.53 -2.24 0.19
CA GLY A 19 -12.32 -3.63 0.62
C GLY A 19 -11.17 -4.43 -0.01
N ARG A 20 -10.35 -3.84 -0.90
CA ARG A 20 -9.24 -4.56 -1.58
C ARG A 20 -7.82 -4.11 -1.22
N ILE A 21 -7.65 -3.01 -0.50
CA ILE A 21 -6.31 -2.50 -0.13
C ILE A 21 -5.91 -3.09 1.22
N GLY A 22 -5.01 -4.06 1.22
CA GLY A 22 -4.49 -4.67 2.45
C GLY A 22 -3.48 -3.78 3.18
N VAL A 23 -2.60 -3.11 2.43
CA VAL A 23 -1.60 -2.17 2.93
C VAL A 23 -1.23 -1.18 1.81
N CYS A 24 -0.89 0.05 2.15
CA CYS A 24 -0.36 1.06 1.24
C CYS A 24 0.96 1.63 1.77
N ALA A 25 1.79 2.15 0.88
CA ALA A 25 3.09 2.76 1.20
C ALA A 25 3.29 4.03 0.34
N PRO A 26 4.25 4.90 0.67
CA PRO A 26 4.57 6.07 -0.15
C PRO A 26 4.83 5.72 -1.61
N GLY A 27 4.27 6.54 -2.52
CA GLY A 27 4.44 6.40 -3.97
C GLY A 27 4.35 7.72 -4.74
N SER A 28 4.29 8.86 -4.05
CA SER A 28 4.13 10.19 -4.67
C SER A 28 5.46 10.92 -4.72
N GLY A 29 5.89 11.38 -5.90
CA GLY A 29 7.16 12.10 -6.06
C GLY A 29 7.29 13.41 -5.28
N GLU A 30 6.19 13.98 -4.79
CA GLU A 30 6.19 15.21 -3.95
C GLU A 30 6.73 14.97 -2.53
N HIS A 31 6.60 13.75 -2.02
CA HIS A 31 6.94 13.39 -0.63
C HIS A 31 7.78 12.12 -0.52
N ASP A 32 8.20 11.57 -1.65
CA ASP A 32 8.99 10.35 -1.75
C ASP A 32 10.06 10.51 -2.82
N LEU A 33 11.30 10.70 -2.39
CA LEU A 33 12.46 10.86 -3.27
C LEU A 33 12.72 9.63 -4.15
N THR A 34 12.23 8.45 -3.75
CA THR A 34 12.30 7.22 -4.56
C THR A 34 11.27 7.20 -5.70
N CYS A 35 10.38 8.20 -5.74
CA CYS A 35 9.32 8.34 -6.73
C CYS A 35 9.39 9.69 -7.49
N SER A 36 10.45 10.48 -7.31
CA SER A 36 10.61 11.81 -7.93
C SER A 36 11.65 11.83 -9.06
N ASN A 37 11.45 12.71 -10.05
CA ASN A 37 12.31 12.89 -11.22
C ASN A 37 13.25 14.11 -11.10
N GLY A 38 13.60 14.51 -9.88
CA GLY A 38 14.13 15.87 -9.62
C GLY A 38 15.59 16.16 -9.99
N SER A 39 16.36 15.24 -10.57
CA SER A 39 17.74 15.53 -11.02
C SER A 39 18.26 14.53 -12.05
N ASP A 40 19.27 14.92 -12.84
CA ASP A 40 20.00 14.03 -13.78
C ASP A 40 20.81 12.90 -13.07
N PHE A 41 20.85 12.91 -11.73
CA PHE A 41 21.37 11.84 -10.86
C PHE A 41 20.25 11.09 -10.10
N ALA A 42 18.98 11.30 -10.45
CA ALA A 42 17.85 10.64 -9.81
C ALA A 42 17.83 9.15 -10.18
N TYR A 43 17.91 8.30 -9.16
CA TYR A 43 18.04 6.84 -9.28
C TYR A 43 16.86 6.12 -9.93
N THR A 44 15.75 6.81 -10.24
CA THR A 44 14.62 6.23 -10.97
C THR A 44 13.97 7.29 -11.85
N ASN A 45 13.95 7.06 -13.17
CA ASN A 45 13.17 7.86 -14.10
C ASN A 45 11.69 7.48 -13.94
N GLY A 46 11.02 8.07 -12.94
CA GLY A 46 9.56 8.12 -12.83
C GLY A 46 8.86 6.81 -12.43
N PHE A 47 9.25 6.18 -11.31
CA PHE A 47 8.53 5.01 -10.75
C PHE A 47 7.63 5.41 -9.56
N GLY A 48 6.56 6.16 -9.84
CA GLY A 48 5.56 6.61 -8.87
C GLY A 48 4.29 5.74 -8.82
N GLY A 49 3.32 6.16 -8.01
CA GLY A 49 2.03 5.50 -7.85
C GLY A 49 2.08 4.19 -7.07
N THR A 50 1.09 3.32 -7.28
CA THR A 50 1.04 1.99 -6.63
C THR A 50 2.25 1.12 -6.96
N SER A 51 2.85 1.32 -8.14
CA SER A 51 4.07 0.65 -8.57
C SER A 51 5.28 1.03 -7.72
N GLY A 52 5.40 2.29 -7.27
CA GLY A 52 6.43 2.73 -6.33
C GLY A 52 6.16 2.32 -4.87
N ALA A 53 4.90 2.10 -4.51
CA ALA A 53 4.51 1.60 -3.18
C ALA A 53 4.77 0.09 -3.02
N THR A 54 4.60 -0.69 -4.10
CA THR A 54 4.76 -2.15 -4.11
C THR A 54 6.14 -2.65 -3.63
N PRO A 55 7.28 -2.15 -4.16
CA PRO A 55 8.61 -2.62 -3.74
C PRO A 55 8.92 -2.27 -2.28
N LYS A 56 8.32 -1.20 -1.72
CA LYS A 56 8.49 -0.85 -0.30
C LYS A 56 7.83 -1.87 0.61
N VAL A 57 6.59 -2.26 0.29
CA VAL A 57 5.89 -3.34 1.02
C VAL A 57 6.66 -4.67 0.86
N GLY A 58 7.15 -4.96 -0.35
CA GLY A 58 7.97 -6.13 -0.61
C GLY A 58 9.26 -6.18 0.21
N ALA A 59 9.97 -5.05 0.35
CA ALA A 59 11.18 -4.95 1.15
C ALA A 59 10.90 -5.19 2.65
N VAL A 60 9.81 -4.66 3.19
CA VAL A 60 9.42 -4.94 4.59
C VAL A 60 9.07 -6.41 4.79
N ALA A 61 8.36 -7.04 3.85
CA ALA A 61 8.09 -8.48 3.91
C ALA A 61 9.39 -9.31 3.90
N ALA A 62 10.41 -8.90 3.13
CA ALA A 62 11.72 -9.53 3.13
C ALA A 62 12.44 -9.37 4.48
N LEU A 63 12.36 -8.20 5.12
CA LEU A 63 12.90 -7.97 6.47
C LEU A 63 12.20 -8.85 7.52
N MET A 64 10.87 -8.99 7.41
CA MET A 64 10.08 -9.89 8.27
C MET A 64 10.53 -11.35 8.11
N LEU A 65 10.72 -11.82 6.86
CA LEU A 65 11.23 -13.17 6.59
C LEU A 65 12.68 -13.37 7.04
N ASN A 66 13.51 -12.33 7.00
CA ASN A 66 14.86 -12.39 7.55
C ASN A 66 14.84 -12.53 9.08
N ALA A 67 13.87 -11.89 9.75
CA ALA A 67 13.68 -12.03 11.20
C ALA A 67 13.11 -13.41 11.57
N ASP A 68 12.16 -13.92 10.80
CA ASP A 68 11.59 -15.26 10.94
C ASP A 68 11.33 -15.92 9.56
N PRO A 69 12.20 -16.86 9.13
CA PRO A 69 12.03 -17.57 7.86
C PRO A 69 10.80 -18.49 7.81
N GLY A 70 10.19 -18.81 8.95
CA GLY A 70 9.01 -19.68 9.03
C GLY A 70 7.69 -18.97 8.75
N LEU A 71 7.70 -17.66 8.54
CA LEU A 71 6.47 -16.89 8.31
C LEU A 71 5.76 -17.29 7.04
N THR A 72 4.46 -17.57 7.17
CA THR A 72 3.58 -17.78 6.02
C THR A 72 3.12 -16.46 5.42
N HIS A 73 2.74 -16.49 4.14
CA HIS A 73 2.14 -15.34 3.47
C HIS A 73 0.94 -14.76 4.24
N ALA A 74 0.07 -15.63 4.77
CA ALA A 74 -1.09 -15.21 5.55
C ALA A 74 -0.69 -14.46 6.84
N ARG A 75 0.37 -14.92 7.52
CA ARG A 75 0.89 -14.26 8.71
C ARG A 75 1.51 -12.91 8.38
N ILE A 76 2.31 -12.83 7.32
CA ILE A 76 2.90 -11.57 6.84
C ILE A 76 1.80 -10.55 6.54
N ARG A 77 0.77 -10.96 5.77
CA ARG A 77 -0.37 -10.10 5.44
C ARG A 77 -1.10 -9.61 6.70
N LYS A 78 -1.28 -10.49 7.69
CA LYS A 78 -1.93 -10.13 8.95
C LYS A 78 -1.13 -9.10 9.73
N ILE A 79 0.18 -9.32 9.90
CA ILE A 79 1.06 -8.42 10.64
C ILE A 79 1.07 -7.03 9.97
N LEU A 80 1.29 -6.97 8.65
CA LEU A 80 1.29 -5.70 7.91
C LEU A 80 -0.03 -4.92 8.05
N HIS A 81 -1.16 -5.62 8.12
CA HIS A 81 -2.45 -5.00 8.34
C HIS A 81 -2.59 -4.48 9.79
N ASP A 82 -2.28 -5.32 10.78
CA ASP A 82 -2.49 -5.00 12.19
C ASP A 82 -1.56 -3.88 12.67
N THR A 83 -0.30 -3.88 12.24
CA THR A 83 0.70 -2.88 12.62
C THR A 83 0.61 -1.59 11.80
N GLY A 84 0.05 -1.66 10.59
CA GLY A 84 -0.12 -0.47 9.75
C GLY A 84 -1.08 0.55 10.37
N ARG A 85 -0.96 1.82 10.01
CA ARG A 85 -1.82 2.90 10.53
C ARG A 85 -3.08 3.06 9.68
N PRO A 86 -4.28 3.24 10.26
CA PRO A 86 -5.49 3.45 9.46
C PRO A 86 -5.39 4.70 8.59
N VAL A 87 -5.70 4.57 7.30
CA VAL A 87 -5.81 5.70 6.37
C VAL A 87 -7.26 6.14 6.34
N ILE A 88 -7.54 7.33 6.86
CA ILE A 88 -8.88 7.89 7.03
C ILE A 88 -9.02 9.06 6.05
N THR A 89 -9.85 8.91 5.02
CA THR A 89 -10.13 9.97 4.04
C THR A 89 -11.43 10.70 4.33
N GLU A 90 -12.36 10.05 5.03
CA GLU A 90 -13.56 10.64 5.61
C GLU A 90 -13.67 10.11 7.04
N PRO A 91 -14.20 10.88 8.00
CA PRO A 91 -14.51 10.38 9.34
C PRO A 91 -15.31 9.07 9.20
N ASP A 92 -14.91 8.04 9.96
CA ASP A 92 -15.54 6.71 9.99
C ASP A 92 -15.38 5.83 8.73
N LYS A 93 -14.54 6.23 7.78
CA LYS A 93 -14.32 5.48 6.54
C LYS A 93 -12.84 5.25 6.25
N PRO A 94 -12.19 4.32 6.97
CA PRO A 94 -10.84 3.92 6.64
C PRO A 94 -10.81 3.20 5.28
N ILE A 95 -9.84 3.53 4.45
CA ILE A 95 -9.67 2.95 3.10
C ILE A 95 -8.54 1.91 3.02
N GLY A 96 -7.78 1.71 4.10
CA GLY A 96 -6.67 0.75 4.18
C GLY A 96 -5.74 1.05 5.35
N ARG A 97 -4.57 0.39 5.34
CA ARG A 97 -3.52 0.57 6.36
C ARG A 97 -2.24 1.10 5.71
N PHE A 98 -1.73 2.22 6.19
CA PHE A 98 -0.44 2.75 5.81
C PHE A 98 0.67 1.95 6.48
N LEU A 99 1.65 1.52 5.69
CA LEU A 99 2.76 0.68 6.11
C LEU A 99 3.52 1.29 7.29
N ASP A 100 3.71 0.48 8.34
CA ASP A 100 4.62 0.77 9.44
C ASP A 100 5.69 -0.32 9.50
N ALA A 101 6.84 -0.03 8.88
CA ALA A 101 7.91 -1.01 8.71
C ALA A 101 8.53 -1.43 10.05
N GLU A 102 8.73 -0.46 10.94
CA GLU A 102 9.33 -0.68 12.26
C GLU A 102 8.43 -1.55 13.13
N ALA A 103 7.15 -1.21 13.22
CA ALA A 103 6.19 -1.98 13.99
C ALA A 103 6.01 -3.41 13.45
N ALA A 104 5.97 -3.58 12.11
CA ALA A 104 5.86 -4.90 11.49
C ALA A 104 7.07 -5.81 11.81
N VAL A 105 8.30 -5.30 11.69
CA VAL A 105 9.50 -6.10 11.98
C VAL A 105 9.62 -6.40 13.47
N ARG A 106 9.28 -5.43 14.34
CA ARG A 106 9.28 -5.66 15.80
C ARG A 106 8.24 -6.69 16.24
N ASP A 107 7.06 -6.71 15.65
CA ASP A 107 6.02 -7.71 15.96
C ASP A 107 6.52 -9.14 15.68
N VAL A 108 7.20 -9.32 14.53
CA VAL A 108 7.85 -10.60 14.19
C VAL A 108 8.93 -10.96 15.21
N GLN A 109 9.81 -10.02 15.53
CA GLN A 109 10.91 -10.24 16.47
C GLN A 109 10.43 -10.55 17.91
N SER A 110 9.28 -10.00 18.30
CA SER A 110 8.70 -10.19 19.64
C SER A 110 7.86 -11.47 19.76
N SER A 111 7.53 -12.11 18.64
CA SER A 111 6.72 -13.34 18.58
C SER A 111 7.57 -14.62 18.53
N ARG A 112 8.88 -14.51 18.75
CA ARG A 112 9.88 -15.59 18.75
C ARG A 112 10.16 -16.07 20.17
#